data_AF-A0A1C6CX24-F1
#
_entry.id   AF-A0A1C6CX24-F1
#
_cell.length_a   1.000
_cell.length_b   1.000
_cell.length_c   1.000
_cell.angle_alpha   90.00
_cell.angle_beta   90.00
_cell.angle_gamma   90.00
#
_symmetry.space_group_name_H-M   'P 1'
#
loop_
_entity.id
_entity.type
_entity.pdbx_description
1 polymer ?
#
loop_
_entity_poly.entity_id
_entity_poly.type
_entity_poly.pdbx_seq_one_letter_code
_entity_poly.pdbx_strand_id
1 'polypeptide(L)'
;MHARNLSCIAVMAALELLIFTSFSYILYLECITFTLVVFALIFPRKQAVLAAFVFTTLNMMIQGVTPWSFMYLLLYPLYSLLISVFAKCLKKHFLLAAFLCGLFSFLTGQFLQLPFMLFSKHLALAYFIVGLKASTIQFILSFCLYLVCARPVLSVLERIERRFLYE
;
A
#
# COMPACT_ATOMS: atom_id res chain seq x y z
N MET A 1 -3.00 19.08 15.96
CA MET A 1 -2.02 18.92 14.85
C MET A 1 -1.68 20.30 14.33
N HIS A 2 -0.43 20.59 13.98
CA HIS A 2 -0.09 21.82 13.25
C HIS A 2 -0.53 21.70 11.79
N ALA A 3 -0.92 22.82 11.17
CA ALA A 3 -1.39 22.88 9.78
C ALA A 3 -0.43 22.20 8.80
N ARG A 4 0.88 22.31 9.03
CA ARG A 4 1.93 21.66 8.23
C ARG A 4 1.79 20.14 8.15
N ASN A 5 1.51 19.48 9.28
CA ASN A 5 1.35 18.03 9.31
C ASN A 5 0.08 17.59 8.56
N LEU A 6 -0.96 18.42 8.62
CA LEU A 6 -2.21 18.17 7.89
C LEU A 6 -1.97 18.22 6.37
N SER A 7 -1.25 19.24 5.90
CA SER A 7 -0.89 19.39 4.48
C SER A 7 -0.03 18.23 3.98
N CYS A 8 0.93 17.76 4.78
CA CYS A 8 1.77 16.61 4.43
C CYS A 8 0.92 15.34 4.27
N ILE A 9 0.02 15.06 5.23
CA ILE A 9 -0.92 13.93 5.15
C ILE A 9 -1.79 14.04 3.90
N ALA A 10 -2.31 15.23 3.58
CA ALA A 10 -3.14 15.45 2.41
C ALA A 10 -2.39 15.18 1.10
N VAL A 11 -1.14 15.64 0.98
CA VAL A 11 -0.29 15.39 -0.20
C VAL A 11 0.05 13.92 -0.34
N MET A 12 0.39 13.23 0.75
CA MET A 12 0.66 11.79 0.74
C MET A 12 -0.58 11.00 0.29
N ALA A 13 -1.75 11.32 0.85
CA ALA A 13 -3.01 10.68 0.48
C ALA A 13 -3.39 10.95 -0.99
N ALA A 14 -3.15 12.16 -1.49
CA ALA A 14 -3.39 12.51 -2.89
C ALA A 14 -2.46 11.73 -3.84
N LEU A 15 -1.19 11.56 -3.48
CA LEU A 15 -0.24 10.75 -4.25
C LEU A 15 -0.63 9.28 -4.25
N GLU A 16 -1.01 8.73 -3.09
CA GLU A 16 -1.53 7.36 -2.97
C GLU A 16 -2.77 7.16 -3.85
N LEU A 17 -3.70 8.11 -3.83
CA LEU A 17 -4.91 8.08 -4.66
C LEU A 17 -4.60 8.11 -6.16
N LEU A 18 -3.69 8.99 -6.57
CA LEU A 18 -3.25 9.10 -7.96
C LEU A 18 -2.60 7.80 -8.43
N ILE A 19 -1.66 7.27 -7.65
CA ILE A 19 -0.95 6.02 -7.98
C ILE A 19 -1.93 4.86 -8.03
N PHE A 20 -2.85 4.74 -7.06
CA PHE A 20 -3.86 3.70 -7.07
C PHE A 20 -4.74 3.78 -8.33
N THR A 21 -5.23 4.98 -8.67
CA THR A 21 -6.11 5.16 -9.82
C THR A 21 -5.39 4.92 -11.15
N SER A 22 -4.19 5.48 -11.33
CA SER A 22 -3.40 5.33 -12.56
C SER A 22 -2.95 3.88 -12.79
N PHE A 23 -2.53 3.19 -11.73
CA PHE A 23 -2.06 1.80 -11.84
C PHE A 23 -3.18 0.76 -11.75
N SER A 24 -4.42 1.15 -11.41
CA SER A 24 -5.56 0.23 -11.44
C SER A 24 -5.83 -0.37 -12.83
N TYR A 25 -5.39 0.31 -13.89
CA TYR A 25 -5.49 -0.16 -15.28
C TYR A 25 -4.38 -1.15 -15.68
N ILE A 26 -3.29 -1.23 -14.91
CA ILE A 26 -2.17 -2.14 -15.18
C ILE A 26 -2.41 -3.44 -14.42
N LEU A 27 -2.77 -4.48 -15.16
CA LEU A 27 -3.09 -5.79 -14.61
C LEU A 27 -1.92 -6.32 -13.74
N TYR A 28 -2.24 -6.75 -12.51
CA TYR A 28 -1.33 -7.35 -11.53
C TYR A 28 -0.23 -6.46 -10.92
N LEU A 29 -0.11 -5.20 -11.33
CA LEU A 29 0.89 -4.29 -10.75
C LEU A 29 0.25 -3.38 -9.71
N GLU A 30 0.23 -3.82 -8.46
CA GLU A 30 -0.14 -2.95 -7.33
C GLU A 30 1.06 -2.06 -6.93
N CYS A 31 1.13 -0.89 -7.54
CA CYS A 31 2.12 0.14 -7.17
C CYS A 31 1.78 0.82 -5.83
N ILE A 32 0.51 0.71 -5.39
CA ILE A 32 0.04 1.32 -4.14
C ILE A 32 0.72 0.72 -2.89
N THR A 33 0.94 -0.59 -2.85
CA THR A 33 1.59 -1.25 -1.70
C THR A 33 3.04 -0.81 -1.58
N PHE A 34 3.73 -0.63 -2.71
CA PHE A 34 5.07 -0.04 -2.76
C PHE A 34 5.07 1.37 -2.15
N THR A 35 4.16 2.24 -2.59
CA THR A 35 4.06 3.61 -2.07
C THR A 35 3.79 3.63 -0.56
N LEU A 36 2.86 2.81 -0.09
CA LEU A 36 2.53 2.68 1.34
C LEU A 36 3.74 2.24 2.16
N VAL A 37 4.49 1.24 1.69
CA VAL A 37 5.70 0.76 2.37
C VAL A 37 6.74 1.87 2.43
N VAL A 38 7.02 2.53 1.32
CA VAL A 38 8.03 3.59 1.25
C VAL A 38 7.65 4.77 2.15
N PHE A 39 6.39 5.20 2.14
CA PHE A 39 5.91 6.27 3.00
C PHE A 39 5.94 5.89 4.48
N ALA A 40 5.54 4.66 4.83
CA ALA A 40 5.62 4.16 6.21
C ALA A 40 7.05 3.97 6.73
N LEU A 41 8.04 3.80 5.84
CA LEU A 41 9.45 3.77 6.23
C LEU A 41 10.01 5.16 6.54
N ILE A 42 9.63 6.18 5.76
CA ILE A 42 10.22 7.53 5.89
C ILE A 42 9.46 8.38 6.91
N PHE A 43 8.15 8.51 6.75
CA PHE A 43 7.34 9.44 7.53
C PHE A 43 6.97 8.87 8.91
N PRO A 44 6.67 9.73 9.90
CA PRO A 44 6.24 9.27 11.21
C PRO A 44 4.94 8.47 11.12
N ARG A 45 4.86 7.41 11.94
CA ARG A 45 3.77 6.41 11.94
C ARG A 45 2.37 7.02 11.87
N LYS A 46 2.12 8.09 12.64
CA LYS A 46 0.82 8.77 12.66
C LYS A 46 0.46 9.37 11.30
N GLN A 47 1.42 9.99 10.61
CA GLN A 47 1.18 10.61 9.30
C GLN A 47 0.96 9.56 8.23
N ALA A 48 1.79 8.51 8.18
CA ALA A 48 1.68 7.45 7.18
C ALA A 48 0.37 6.65 7.31
N VAL A 49 -0.09 6.37 8.53
CA VAL A 49 -1.35 5.64 8.76
C VAL A 49 -2.57 6.53 8.46
N LEU A 50 -2.52 7.80 8.85
CA LEU A 50 -3.60 8.75 8.54
C LEU A 50 -3.69 9.03 7.04
N ALA A 51 -2.57 9.12 6.33
CA ALA A 51 -2.55 9.27 4.87
C ALA A 51 -3.26 8.09 4.20
N ALA A 52 -2.88 6.86 4.55
CA ALA A 52 -3.52 5.65 4.04
C ALA A 52 -5.03 5.60 4.36
N PHE A 53 -5.43 6.03 5.55
CA PHE A 53 -6.84 6.09 5.94
C PHE A 53 -7.64 7.12 5.14
N VAL A 54 -7.07 8.32 4.93
CA VAL A 54 -7.70 9.38 4.13
C VAL A 54 -7.79 8.94 2.65
N PHE A 55 -6.70 8.41 2.10
CA PHE A 55 -6.67 7.87 0.73
C PHE A 55 -7.76 6.83 0.52
N THR A 56 -7.86 5.83 1.39
CA THR A 56 -8.83 4.74 1.24
C THR A 56 -10.27 5.21 1.39
N THR A 57 -10.52 6.16 2.29
CA THR A 57 -11.84 6.81 2.42
C THR A 57 -12.22 7.56 1.14
N LEU A 58 -11.30 8.35 0.58
CA LEU A 58 -11.51 9.06 -0.68
C LEU A 58 -11.72 8.09 -1.85
N ASN A 59 -10.92 7.03 -1.91
CA ASN A 59 -11.04 6.01 -2.96
C ASN A 59 -12.42 5.33 -2.90
N MET A 60 -12.92 5.01 -1.70
CA MET A 60 -14.26 4.46 -1.51
C MET A 60 -15.35 5.44 -1.96
N MET A 61 -15.18 6.75 -1.74
CA MET A 61 -16.13 7.76 -2.21
C MET A 61 -16.14 7.87 -3.74
N ILE A 62 -14.99 7.74 -4.40
CA ILE A 62 -14.85 7.87 -5.86
C ILE A 62 -15.34 6.62 -6.59
N GLN A 63 -14.91 5.44 -6.15
CA GLN A 63 -15.23 4.16 -6.83
C GLN A 63 -16.56 3.55 -6.37
N GLY A 64 -17.18 4.12 -5.34
CA GLY A 64 -18.39 3.63 -4.72
C GLY A 64 -18.14 2.63 -3.59
N VAL A 65 -19.19 2.44 -2.79
CA VAL A 65 -19.17 1.57 -1.61
C VAL A 65 -19.41 0.14 -2.05
N THR A 66 -18.32 -0.61 -2.23
CA THR A 66 -18.35 -2.04 -2.55
C THR A 66 -17.69 -2.85 -1.42
N PRO A 67 -17.93 -4.17 -1.33
CA PRO A 67 -17.22 -5.02 -0.36
C PRO A 67 -15.69 -4.91 -0.45
N TRP A 68 -15.18 -4.68 -1.66
CA TRP A 68 -13.76 -4.45 -1.96
C TRP A 68 -13.25 -3.16 -1.34
N SER A 69 -14.01 -2.07 -1.49
CA SER A 69 -13.71 -0.76 -0.91
C SER A 69 -13.54 -0.82 0.61
N PHE A 70 -14.38 -1.61 1.30
CA PHE A 70 -14.23 -1.86 2.74
C PHE A 70 -12.97 -2.64 3.10
N MET A 71 -12.59 -3.63 2.28
CA MET A 71 -11.34 -4.37 2.49
C MET A 71 -10.12 -3.47 2.32
N TYR A 72 -10.10 -2.61 1.30
CA TYR A 72 -9.01 -1.64 1.12
C TYR A 72 -8.88 -0.69 2.30
N LEU A 73 -10.00 -0.17 2.83
CA LEU A 73 -10.04 0.70 4.01
C LEU A 73 -9.44 0.04 5.26
N LEU A 74 -9.55 -1.29 5.39
CA LEU A 74 -8.99 -2.02 6.53
C LEU A 74 -7.53 -2.42 6.29
N LEU A 75 -7.20 -2.93 5.10
CA LEU A 75 -5.89 -3.50 4.79
C LEU A 75 -4.80 -2.44 4.69
N TYR A 76 -5.01 -1.34 3.94
CA TYR A 76 -3.93 -0.40 3.67
C TYR A 76 -3.45 0.39 4.91
N PRO A 77 -4.35 0.90 5.80
CA PRO A 77 -3.91 1.49 7.05
C PRO A 77 -3.21 0.49 7.98
N LEU A 78 -3.66 -0.78 7.98
CA LEU A 78 -3.03 -1.85 8.75
C LEU A 78 -1.61 -2.15 8.23
N TYR A 79 -1.42 -2.21 6.92
CA TYR A 79 -0.12 -2.43 6.30
C TYR A 79 0.83 -1.27 6.59
N SER A 80 0.36 -0.04 6.43
CA SER A 80 1.11 1.17 6.79
C SER A 80 1.54 1.14 8.26
N LEU A 81 0.65 0.69 9.17
CA LEU A 81 0.95 0.54 10.59
C LEU A 81 2.01 -0.54 10.85
N LEU A 82 1.88 -1.73 10.24
CA LEU A 82 2.84 -2.82 10.42
C LEU A 82 4.24 -2.41 9.94
N ILE A 83 4.37 -1.84 8.74
CA ILE A 83 5.65 -1.34 8.22
C ILE A 83 6.21 -0.26 9.15
N SER A 84 5.38 0.70 9.56
CA SER A 84 5.75 1.79 10.45
C SER A 84 6.31 1.29 11.80
N VAL A 85 5.75 0.21 12.35
CA VAL A 85 6.22 -0.41 13.59
C VAL A 85 7.61 -1.01 13.40
N PHE A 86 7.81 -1.78 12.33
CA PHE A 86 9.07 -2.46 12.04
C PHE A 86 10.07 -1.63 11.23
N ALA A 87 9.78 -0.36 10.95
CA ALA A 87 10.54 0.50 10.03
C ALA A 87 12.05 0.55 10.32
N LYS A 88 12.44 0.59 11.62
CA LYS A 88 13.85 0.59 12.03
C LYS A 88 14.59 -0.68 11.57
N CYS A 89 13.93 -1.84 11.66
CA CYS A 89 14.49 -3.12 11.23
C CYS A 89 14.51 -3.22 9.69
N LEU A 90 13.41 -2.83 9.04
CA LEU A 90 13.28 -2.89 7.58
C LEU A 90 14.29 -1.97 6.87
N LYS A 91 14.58 -0.78 7.42
CA LYS A 91 15.63 0.09 6.87
C LYS A 91 17.02 -0.56 6.89
N LYS A 92 17.31 -1.36 7.92
CA LYS A 92 18.57 -2.12 8.01
C LYS A 92 18.60 -3.31 7.06
N HIS A 93 17.46 -3.96 6.85
CA HIS A 93 17.33 -5.16 6.02
C HIS A 93 16.50 -4.87 4.76
N PHE A 94 17.14 -4.29 3.74
CA PHE A 94 16.49 -3.92 2.47
C PHE A 94 15.74 -5.09 1.80
N LEU A 95 16.33 -6.29 1.79
CA LEU A 95 15.70 -7.50 1.25
C LEU A 95 14.44 -7.91 2.01
N LEU A 96 14.43 -7.74 3.34
CA LEU A 96 13.25 -8.03 4.17
C LEU A 96 12.12 -7.05 3.85
N ALA A 97 12.44 -5.77 3.65
CA ALA A 97 11.46 -4.77 3.24
C ALA A 97 10.86 -5.08 1.85
N ALA A 98 11.70 -5.50 0.90
CA ALA A 98 11.25 -5.95 -0.43
C ALA A 98 10.31 -7.16 -0.31
N PHE A 99 10.70 -8.16 0.48
CA PHE A 99 9.89 -9.35 0.73
C PHE A 99 8.54 -9.02 1.37
N LEU A 100 8.52 -8.14 2.38
CA LEU A 100 7.27 -7.69 3.01
C LEU A 100 6.39 -6.88 2.06
N CYS A 101 6.98 -6.05 1.19
CA CYS A 101 6.23 -5.35 0.14
C CYS A 101 5.55 -6.34 -0.81
N GLY A 102 6.28 -7.35 -1.29
CA GLY A 102 5.70 -8.41 -2.12
C GLY A 102 4.62 -9.20 -1.38
N LEU A 103 4.87 -9.58 -0.13
CA LEU A 103 3.95 -10.35 0.69
C LEU A 103 2.64 -9.59 0.94
N PHE A 104 2.70 -8.29 1.20
CA PHE A 104 1.50 -7.47 1.38
C PHE A 104 0.70 -7.33 0.09
N SER A 105 1.35 -7.21 -1.07
CA SER A 105 0.67 -7.27 -2.37
C SER A 105 0.04 -8.64 -2.65
N PHE A 106 0.72 -9.73 -2.27
CA PHE A 106 0.15 -11.08 -2.39
C PHE A 106 -1.13 -11.20 -1.55
N LEU A 107 -1.04 -10.75 -0.29
CA LEU A 107 -2.14 -10.81 0.66
C LEU A 107 -3.31 -9.93 0.22
N THR A 108 -3.10 -8.71 -0.28
CA THR A 108 -4.21 -7.90 -0.85
C THR A 108 -4.91 -8.65 -1.97
N GLY A 109 -4.16 -9.22 -2.92
CA GLY A 109 -4.75 -10.00 -4.01
C GLY A 109 -5.63 -11.18 -3.55
N GLN A 110 -5.25 -11.83 -2.44
CA GLN A 110 -6.02 -12.93 -1.85
C GLN A 110 -7.20 -12.42 -1.01
N PHE A 111 -6.97 -11.44 -0.13
CA PHE A 111 -8.00 -10.90 0.76
C PHE A 111 -9.12 -10.22 -0.01
N LEU A 112 -8.78 -9.57 -1.12
CA LEU A 112 -9.76 -8.97 -2.00
C LEU A 112 -10.74 -10.04 -2.48
N GLN A 113 -10.32 -11.27 -2.75
CA GLN A 113 -11.21 -12.30 -3.31
C GLN A 113 -12.14 -12.98 -2.30
N LEU A 114 -11.91 -12.82 -1.00
CA LEU A 114 -12.75 -13.40 0.06
C LEU A 114 -14.24 -13.01 0.00
N PRO A 115 -14.66 -11.78 -0.35
CA PRO A 115 -16.07 -11.44 -0.50
C PRO A 115 -16.79 -12.29 -1.55
N PHE A 116 -16.11 -12.84 -2.56
CA PHE A 116 -16.73 -13.78 -3.50
C PHE A 116 -17.11 -15.11 -2.84
N MET A 117 -16.48 -15.46 -1.72
CA MET A 117 -16.82 -16.64 -0.92
C MET A 117 -18.21 -16.56 -0.28
N LEU A 118 -18.75 -15.34 -0.11
CA LEU A 118 -20.09 -15.12 0.43
C LEU A 118 -21.22 -15.46 -0.57
N PHE A 119 -20.91 -15.52 -1.87
CA PHE A 119 -21.93 -15.77 -2.90
C PHE A 119 -22.11 -17.26 -3.23
N SER A 120 -21.03 -18.04 -3.33
CA SER A 120 -21.11 -19.49 -3.60
C SER A 120 -19.80 -20.22 -3.32
N LYS A 121 -19.88 -21.39 -2.66
CA LYS A 121 -18.71 -22.21 -2.28
C LYS A 121 -17.91 -22.75 -3.47
N HIS A 122 -18.59 -23.10 -4.56
CA HIS A 122 -17.93 -23.66 -5.76
C HIS A 122 -17.22 -22.57 -6.57
N LEU A 123 -17.84 -21.38 -6.69
CA LEU A 123 -17.21 -20.21 -7.27
C LEU A 123 -16.03 -19.74 -6.42
N ALA A 124 -16.16 -19.75 -5.09
CA ALA A 124 -15.09 -19.39 -4.17
C ALA A 124 -13.81 -20.20 -4.39
N LEU A 125 -13.93 -21.53 -4.53
CA LEU A 125 -12.79 -22.41 -4.78
C LEU A 125 -12.13 -22.12 -6.14
N ALA A 126 -12.93 -21.89 -7.18
CA ALA A 126 -12.41 -21.55 -8.50
C ALA A 126 -11.67 -20.20 -8.48
N TYR A 127 -12.27 -19.18 -7.87
CA TYR A 127 -11.65 -17.86 -7.72
C TYR A 127 -10.40 -17.91 -6.85
N PHE A 128 -10.38 -18.71 -5.79
CA PHE A 128 -9.20 -18.89 -4.94
C PHE A 128 -8.00 -19.45 -5.73
N ILE A 129 -8.22 -20.46 -6.57
CA ILE A 129 -7.16 -21.05 -7.40
C ILE A 129 -6.66 -20.06 -8.44
N VAL A 130 -7.57 -19.35 -9.12
CA VAL A 130 -7.22 -18.31 -10.10
C VAL A 130 -6.48 -17.16 -9.41
N GLY A 131 -6.93 -16.79 -8.22
CA GLY A 131 -6.32 -15.77 -7.39
C GLY A 131 -4.91 -16.13 -6.98
N LEU A 132 -4.65 -17.38 -6.62
CA LEU A 132 -3.30 -17.82 -6.25
C LEU A 132 -2.30 -17.55 -7.39
N LYS A 133 -2.72 -17.79 -8.64
CA LYS A 133 -1.89 -17.48 -9.82
C LYS A 133 -1.66 -15.97 -9.96
N ALA A 134 -2.73 -15.18 -9.90
CA ALA A 134 -2.66 -13.72 -10.00
C ALA A 134 -1.80 -13.09 -8.88
N SER A 135 -2.02 -13.50 -7.63
CA SER A 135 -1.30 -13.00 -6.46
C SER A 135 0.18 -13.37 -6.49
N THR A 136 0.55 -14.53 -7.05
CA THR A 136 1.96 -14.90 -7.22
C THR A 136 2.68 -13.97 -8.20
N ILE A 137 2.03 -13.63 -9.32
CA ILE A 137 2.58 -12.66 -10.29
C ILE A 137 2.73 -11.30 -9.63
N GLN A 138 1.72 -10.89 -8.88
CA GLN A 138 1.70 -9.62 -8.15
C GLN A 138 2.78 -9.53 -7.06
N PHE A 139 3.05 -10.63 -6.34
CA PHE A 139 4.18 -10.73 -5.41
C PHE A 139 5.51 -10.44 -6.11
N ILE A 140 5.77 -11.13 -7.22
CA ILE A 140 7.03 -11.02 -7.97
C ILE A 140 7.20 -9.60 -8.52
N LEU A 141 6.13 -9.03 -9.10
CA LEU A 141 6.16 -7.69 -9.66
C LEU A 141 6.43 -6.64 -8.58
N SER A 142 5.70 -6.65 -7.47
CA SER A 142 5.91 -5.70 -6.37
C SER A 142 7.28 -5.87 -5.71
N PHE A 143 7.78 -7.11 -5.60
CA PHE A 143 9.12 -7.38 -5.09
C PHE A 143 10.20 -6.78 -6.00
N CYS A 144 10.13 -7.06 -7.31
CA CYS A 144 11.05 -6.50 -8.29
C CYS A 144 10.98 -4.97 -8.35
N LEU A 145 9.77 -4.40 -8.31
CA LEU A 145 9.54 -2.96 -8.27
C LEU A 145 10.24 -2.33 -7.06
N TYR A 146 10.10 -2.94 -5.89
CA TYR A 146 10.78 -2.45 -4.69
C TYR A 146 12.30 -2.52 -4.85
N LEU A 147 12.86 -3.62 -5.35
CA LEU A 147 14.31 -3.75 -5.51
C LEU A 147 14.92 -2.68 -6.43
N VAL A 148 14.24 -2.35 -7.53
CA VAL A 148 14.71 -1.38 -8.52
C VAL A 148 14.46 0.06 -8.05
N CYS A 149 13.23 0.36 -7.61
CA CYS A 149 12.78 1.73 -7.38
C CYS A 149 12.91 2.21 -5.92
N ALA A 150 12.98 1.32 -4.92
CA ALA A 150 12.96 1.77 -3.53
C ALA A 150 14.18 2.63 -3.18
N ARG A 151 15.38 2.28 -3.66
CA ARG A 151 16.60 3.05 -3.36
C ARG A 151 16.52 4.52 -3.80
N PRO A 152 16.26 4.82 -5.09
CA PRO A 152 16.16 6.22 -5.52
C PRO A 152 15.01 6.95 -4.83
N VAL A 153 13.85 6.32 -4.69
CA VAL A 153 12.66 6.96 -4.11
C VAL A 153 12.84 7.25 -2.62
N LEU A 154 13.38 6.32 -1.83
CA LEU A 154 13.69 6.53 -0.41
C LEU A 154 14.68 7.68 -0.23
N SER A 155 15.71 7.77 -1.07
CA SER A 155 16.72 8.83 -0.98
C SER A 155 16.15 10.24 -1.21
N VAL A 156 15.19 10.36 -2.13
CA VAL A 156 14.51 11.63 -2.43
C VAL A 156 13.55 11.98 -1.30
N LEU A 157 12.77 11.01 -0.81
CA LEU A 157 11.82 11.23 0.29
C LEU A 157 12.52 11.58 1.60
N GLU A 158 13.65 10.95 1.93
CA GLU A 158 14.47 11.31 3.11
C GLU A 158 15.04 12.73 3.00
N ARG A 159 15.29 13.22 1.79
CA ARG A 159 15.73 14.61 1.58
C ARG A 159 14.58 15.59 1.79
N ILE A 160 13.39 15.24 1.31
CA ILE A 160 12.17 16.05 1.49
C ILE A 160 11.79 16.09 2.96
N GLU A 161 11.75 14.95 3.65
CA GLU A 161 11.38 14.84 5.06
C GLU A 161 12.34 15.60 5.97
N ARG A 162 13.66 15.52 5.73
CA ARG A 162 14.64 16.35 6.46
C ARG A 162 14.40 17.84 6.26
N ARG A 163 14.20 18.31 5.03
CA ARG A 163 13.87 19.74 4.81
C ARG A 163 12.58 20.14 5.53
N PHE A 164 11.59 19.26 5.52
CA PHE A 164 10.32 19.47 6.21
C PHE A 164 10.40 19.45 7.75
N LEU A 165 11.48 18.94 8.35
CA LEU A 165 11.66 18.89 9.81
C LEU A 165 12.55 20.03 10.32
N TYR A 166 13.50 20.51 9.52
CA TYR A 166 14.48 21.53 9.92
C TYR A 166 14.14 22.96 9.46
N GLU A 167 13.19 23.12 8.53
CA GLU A 167 12.50 24.40 8.24
C GLU A 167 11.09 24.42 8.86
#